data_AF-A0A443IRE5-F1
#
_entry.id   AF-A0A443IRE5-F1
#
_cell.length_a   1.000
_cell.length_b   1.000
_cell.length_c   1.000
_cell.angle_alpha   90.00
_cell.angle_beta   90.00
_cell.angle_gamma   90.00
#
_symmetry.space_group_name_H-M   'P 1'
#
loop_
_entity.id
_entity.type
_entity.pdbx_description
1 polymer ?
#
loop_
_entity_poly.entity_id
_entity_poly.type
_entity_poly.pdbx_seq_one_letter_code
_entity_poly.pdbx_strand_id
1 'polypeptide(L)'
;MRKRYSKIEKLTKQIKGKNTKDQHQKFSNVDWHAFSTNINENEKTLKQQLGTSEDIKFTHFTIKLQNDDALNAVLVAIDRLVDEEAKRNNILKPLIEHPLQEKPNDDLKQLRERISVKEITVEDNLLR
;
A
#
# COMPACT_ATOMS: atom_id res chain seq x y z
N MET A 1 23.42 40.95 35.92
CA MET A 1 22.54 40.09 35.11
C MET A 1 23.35 38.96 34.47
N ARG A 2 22.98 37.71 34.77
CA ARG A 2 23.09 36.45 33.98
C ARG A 2 24.40 36.11 33.21
N LYS A 3 25.19 35.19 33.77
CA LYS A 3 25.98 34.19 33.00
C LYS A 3 25.55 32.77 33.43
N ARG A 4 24.43 32.28 32.89
CA ARG A 4 23.90 30.91 33.13
C ARG A 4 23.75 30.08 31.84
N TYR A 5 24.50 30.39 30.79
CA TYR A 5 24.39 29.68 29.50
C TYR A 5 25.36 28.49 29.31
N SER A 6 26.35 28.30 30.21
CA SER A 6 27.48 27.36 29.96
C SER A 6 27.18 25.87 30.22
N LYS A 7 26.21 25.52 31.07
CA LYS A 7 25.93 24.10 31.41
C LYS A 7 24.94 23.44 30.44
N ILE A 8 23.98 24.19 29.92
CA ILE A 8 22.92 23.65 29.04
C ILE A 8 23.48 23.34 27.65
N GLU A 9 24.38 24.17 27.11
CA GLU A 9 25.06 23.90 25.83
C GLU A 9 25.95 22.65 25.86
N LYS A 10 26.58 22.36 27.01
CA LYS A 10 27.38 21.13 27.17
C LYS A 10 26.50 19.89 27.21
N LEU A 11 25.33 19.98 27.83
CA LEU A 11 24.35 18.89 27.87
C LEU A 11 23.72 18.63 26.50
N THR A 12 23.36 19.68 25.75
CA THR A 12 22.79 19.51 24.39
C THR A 12 23.81 18.93 23.40
N LYS A 13 25.10 19.26 23.53
CA LYS A 13 26.17 18.61 22.73
C LYS A 13 26.34 17.13 23.04
N GLN A 14 26.20 16.71 24.31
CA GLN A 14 26.30 15.29 24.68
C GLN A 14 25.08 14.46 24.21
N ILE A 15 23.90 15.07 24.12
CA ILE A 15 22.70 14.41 23.59
C ILE A 15 22.77 14.30 22.05
N LYS A 16 23.26 15.35 21.36
CA LYS A 16 23.46 15.30 19.89
C LYS A 16 24.55 14.33 19.44
N GLY A 17 25.56 14.05 20.27
CA GLY A 17 26.67 13.16 19.92
C GLY A 17 26.47 11.67 20.19
N LYS A 18 25.39 11.27 20.88
CA LYS A 18 25.13 9.86 21.23
C LYS A 18 24.08 9.14 20.37
N ASN A 19 23.37 9.86 19.50
CA ASN A 19 22.32 9.31 18.64
C ASN A 19 22.72 9.11 17.16
N THR A 20 24.00 9.25 16.83
CA THR A 20 24.54 8.93 15.48
C THR A 20 25.36 7.64 15.46
N LYS A 21 24.98 6.67 16.29
CA LYS A 21 25.08 5.30 15.82
C LYS A 21 23.82 5.07 15.04
N ASP A 22 23.92 5.22 13.72
CA ASP A 22 23.00 4.58 12.79
C ASP A 22 22.80 3.15 13.30
N GLN A 23 21.71 2.94 14.01
CA GLN A 23 21.06 1.66 13.99
C GLN A 23 20.65 1.54 12.53
N HIS A 24 21.59 1.06 11.70
CA HIS A 24 21.24 0.30 10.53
C HIS A 24 20.24 -0.70 11.07
N GLN A 25 18.95 -0.40 10.85
CA GLN A 25 17.90 -1.38 10.90
C GLN A 25 18.51 -2.56 10.17
N LYS A 26 18.74 -3.65 10.90
CA LYS A 26 18.94 -4.94 10.28
C LYS A 26 17.65 -5.17 9.52
N PHE A 27 17.58 -4.66 8.28
CA PHE A 27 16.68 -5.17 7.29
C PHE A 27 16.95 -6.66 7.36
N SER A 28 15.95 -7.40 7.83
CA SER A 28 15.97 -8.85 7.78
C SER A 28 16.54 -9.24 6.42
N ASN A 29 17.53 -10.13 6.38
CA ASN A 29 18.04 -10.75 5.13
C ASN A 29 16.93 -11.60 4.53
N VAL A 30 15.83 -10.95 4.14
CA VAL A 30 14.75 -11.54 3.38
C VAL A 30 15.20 -11.36 1.95
N ASP A 31 15.53 -12.46 1.31
CA ASP A 31 15.75 -12.48 -0.13
C ASP A 31 14.43 -12.11 -0.81
N TRP A 32 14.35 -10.85 -1.24
CA TRP A 32 13.20 -10.35 -1.97
C TRP A 32 13.22 -10.94 -3.38
N HIS A 33 12.35 -11.92 -3.61
CA HIS A 33 12.11 -12.41 -4.96
C HIS A 33 11.24 -11.41 -5.72
N ALA A 34 11.71 -10.98 -6.89
CA ALA A 34 10.91 -10.14 -7.78
C ALA A 34 9.68 -10.93 -8.29
N PHE A 35 8.58 -10.23 -8.50
CA PHE A 35 7.42 -10.79 -9.19
C PHE A 35 7.77 -11.06 -10.66
N SER A 36 7.22 -12.14 -11.22
CA SER A 36 7.29 -12.42 -12.65
C SER A 36 6.21 -11.64 -13.41
N THR A 37 6.28 -11.61 -14.73
CA THR A 37 5.23 -11.01 -15.58
C THR A 37 4.01 -11.90 -15.72
N ASN A 38 4.04 -13.13 -15.19
CA ASN A 38 2.96 -14.11 -15.28
C ASN A 38 2.18 -14.16 -13.97
N ILE A 39 0.92 -13.74 -14.02
CA ILE A 39 0.06 -13.67 -12.83
C ILE A 39 -0.13 -15.02 -12.13
N ASN A 40 -0.15 -16.13 -12.88
CA ASN A 40 -0.33 -17.47 -12.34
C ASN A 40 0.91 -17.94 -11.58
N GLU A 41 2.10 -17.59 -12.05
CA GLU A 41 3.36 -17.88 -11.35
C GLU A 41 3.45 -17.08 -10.05
N ASN A 42 3.09 -15.79 -10.09
CA ASN A 42 3.04 -14.95 -8.91
C ASN A 42 2.06 -15.49 -7.87
N GLU A 43 0.86 -15.88 -8.28
CA GLU A 43 -0.14 -16.48 -7.39
C GLU A 43 0.37 -17.78 -6.76
N LYS A 44 1.02 -18.65 -7.55
CA LYS A 44 1.61 -19.89 -7.05
C LYS A 44 2.70 -19.61 -6.01
N THR A 45 3.60 -18.67 -6.29
CA THR A 45 4.66 -18.27 -5.35
C THR A 45 4.07 -17.68 -4.07
N LEU A 46 3.07 -16.81 -4.18
CA LEU A 46 2.40 -16.22 -3.02
C LEU A 46 1.72 -17.29 -2.17
N LYS A 47 1.01 -18.25 -2.78
CA LYS A 47 0.40 -19.38 -2.05
C LYS A 47 1.44 -20.25 -1.33
N GLN A 48 2.61 -20.44 -1.94
CA GLN A 48 3.71 -21.19 -1.30
C GLN A 48 4.29 -20.43 -0.09
N GLN A 49 4.47 -19.11 -0.21
CA GLN A 49 5.05 -18.27 0.84
C GLN A 49 4.10 -18.03 2.01
N LEU A 50 2.82 -17.79 1.70
CA LEU A 50 1.78 -17.49 2.68
C LEU A 50 1.18 -18.74 3.34
N GLY A 51 1.46 -19.92 2.78
CA GLY A 51 0.95 -21.19 3.26
C GLY A 51 -0.55 -21.38 2.99
N THR A 52 -1.14 -22.38 3.66
CA THR A 52 -2.56 -22.77 3.50
C THR A 52 -3.48 -22.04 4.45
N SER A 53 -3.15 -20.81 4.86
CA SER A 53 -4.02 -20.03 5.75
C SER A 53 -5.35 -19.77 5.05
N GLU A 54 -6.44 -20.20 5.68
CA GLU A 54 -7.81 -20.00 5.17
C GLU A 54 -8.22 -18.51 5.19
N ASP A 55 -7.51 -17.70 5.98
CA ASP A 55 -7.73 -16.27 6.09
C ASP A 55 -7.21 -15.51 4.86
N ILE A 56 -6.38 -16.11 4.01
CA ILE A 56 -5.83 -15.42 2.84
C ILE A 56 -6.72 -15.67 1.63
N LYS A 57 -7.38 -14.61 1.17
CA LYS A 57 -8.30 -14.65 0.03
C LYS A 57 -7.62 -14.11 -1.22
N PHE A 58 -7.68 -14.90 -2.29
CA PHE A 58 -7.32 -14.51 -3.65
C PHE A 58 -8.61 -14.27 -4.42
N THR A 59 -8.84 -13.04 -4.86
CA THR A 59 -10.02 -12.65 -5.65
C THR A 59 -9.58 -12.31 -7.07
N HIS A 60 -9.97 -13.15 -8.03
CA HIS A 60 -9.72 -12.95 -9.45
C HIS A 60 -10.78 -12.05 -10.07
N PHE A 61 -10.36 -11.08 -10.87
CA PHE A 61 -11.26 -10.21 -11.61
C PHE A 61 -10.60 -9.73 -12.90
N THR A 62 -11.42 -9.19 -13.80
CA THR A 62 -10.97 -8.68 -15.10
C THR A 62 -11.21 -7.18 -15.16
N ILE A 63 -10.16 -6.45 -15.51
CA ILE A 63 -10.22 -5.00 -15.77
C ILE A 63 -10.36 -4.82 -17.28
N LYS A 64 -11.44 -4.18 -17.69
CA LYS A 64 -11.68 -3.88 -19.11
C LYS A 64 -10.83 -2.69 -19.54
N LEU A 65 -10.39 -2.69 -20.79
CA LEU A 65 -9.76 -1.57 -21.46
C LEU A 65 -10.73 -0.97 -22.49
N GLN A 66 -10.53 0.30 -22.86
CA GLN A 66 -11.41 0.99 -23.82
C GLN A 66 -11.33 0.43 -25.25
N ASN A 67 -10.26 -0.30 -25.58
CA ASN A 67 -10.03 -0.92 -26.89
C ASN A 67 -10.57 -2.37 -26.96
N ASP A 68 -11.56 -2.72 -26.13
CA ASP A 68 -12.11 -4.07 -25.95
C ASP A 68 -11.13 -5.14 -25.44
N ASP A 69 -9.89 -4.76 -25.10
CA ASP A 69 -8.96 -5.66 -24.41
C ASP A 69 -9.33 -5.82 -22.92
N ALA A 70 -8.73 -6.83 -22.30
CA ALA A 70 -8.94 -7.16 -20.91
C ALA A 70 -7.63 -7.50 -20.20
N LEU A 71 -7.51 -7.06 -18.94
CA LEU A 71 -6.42 -7.40 -18.05
C LEU A 71 -6.93 -8.30 -16.93
N ASN A 72 -6.28 -9.45 -16.77
CA ASN A 72 -6.53 -10.32 -15.63
C ASN A 72 -5.79 -9.78 -14.40
N ALA A 73 -6.51 -9.65 -13.30
CA ALA A 73 -6.00 -9.14 -12.04
C ALA A 73 -6.38 -10.07 -10.88
N VAL A 74 -5.54 -10.06 -9.85
CA VAL A 74 -5.74 -10.82 -8.61
C VAL A 74 -5.56 -9.86 -7.45
N LEU A 75 -6.59 -9.76 -6.61
CA LEU A 75 -6.52 -9.06 -5.33
C LEU A 75 -6.24 -10.09 -4.24
N VAL A 76 -5.18 -9.87 -3.47
CA VAL A 76 -4.81 -10.70 -2.31
C VAL A 76 -5.09 -9.91 -1.04
N ALA A 77 -5.91 -10.46 -0.16
CA ALA A 77 -6.30 -9.82 1.10
C ALA A 77 -6.36 -10.84 2.23
N ILE A 78 -6.16 -10.36 3.46
CA ILE A 78 -6.38 -11.17 4.67
C ILE A 78 -7.81 -10.88 5.15
N ASP A 79 -8.61 -11.92 5.20
CA ASP A 79 -9.98 -11.92 5.69
C ASP A 79 -10.03 -11.33 7.11
N ARG A 80 -11.09 -10.59 7.43
CA ARG A 80 -11.28 -9.84 8.68
C ARG A 80 -10.29 -8.71 8.99
N LEU A 81 -9.22 -8.54 8.22
CA LEU A 81 -8.37 -7.34 8.28
C LEU A 81 -8.77 -6.28 7.26
N VAL A 82 -9.64 -6.64 6.32
CA VAL A 82 -10.17 -5.75 5.30
C VAL A 82 -11.69 -5.68 5.46
N ASP A 83 -12.21 -4.45 5.45
CA ASP A 83 -13.64 -4.22 5.33
C ASP A 83 -14.09 -4.63 3.92
N GLU A 84 -14.95 -5.65 3.85
CA GLU A 84 -15.43 -6.25 2.60
C GLU A 84 -16.24 -5.26 1.75
N GLU A 85 -16.99 -4.36 2.38
CA GLU A 85 -17.75 -3.34 1.70
C GLU A 85 -16.82 -2.27 1.12
N ALA A 86 -15.82 -1.83 1.89
CA ALA A 86 -14.80 -0.92 1.41
C ALA A 86 -13.97 -1.54 0.27
N LYS A 87 -13.61 -2.83 0.37
CA LYS A 87 -12.93 -3.57 -0.71
C LYS A 87 -13.77 -3.57 -1.98
N ARG A 88 -15.06 -3.88 -1.87
CA ARG A 88 -15.97 -3.94 -3.01
C ARG A 88 -16.16 -2.56 -3.64
N ASN A 89 -16.47 -1.54 -2.84
CA ASN A 89 -16.88 -0.22 -3.32
C ASN A 89 -15.69 0.64 -3.78
N ASN A 90 -14.53 0.52 -3.14
CA ASN A 90 -13.38 1.40 -3.39
C ASN A 90 -12.29 0.77 -4.25
N ILE A 91 -12.26 -0.57 -4.37
CA ILE A 91 -11.24 -1.28 -5.15
C ILE A 91 -11.87 -2.02 -6.33
N LEU A 92 -12.76 -2.98 -6.08
CA LEU A 92 -13.26 -3.86 -7.14
C LEU A 92 -14.18 -3.12 -8.11
N LYS A 93 -15.20 -2.43 -7.59
CA LYS A 93 -16.21 -1.74 -8.41
C LYS A 93 -15.60 -0.69 -9.34
N PRO A 94 -14.70 0.22 -8.88
CA PRO A 94 -14.11 1.23 -9.77
C PRO A 94 -13.22 0.63 -10.86
N LEU A 95 -12.57 -0.51 -10.60
CA LEU A 95 -11.70 -1.17 -11.56
C LEU A 95 -12.46 -2.06 -12.56
N ILE A 96 -13.63 -2.57 -12.19
CA ILE A 96 -14.44 -3.45 -13.06
C ILE A 96 -15.43 -2.64 -13.91
N GLU A 97 -16.11 -1.66 -13.33
CA GLU A 97 -17.21 -0.94 -14.01
C GLU A 97 -16.71 0.11 -15.01
N HIS A 98 -15.55 0.70 -14.75
CA HIS A 98 -14.98 1.73 -15.61
C HIS A 98 -13.82 1.12 -16.41
N PRO A 99 -13.88 1.05 -17.76
CA PRO A 99 -12.75 0.58 -18.55
C PRO A 99 -11.54 1.51 -18.42
N LEU A 100 -10.32 0.98 -18.27
CA LEU A 100 -9.08 1.76 -18.33
C LEU A 100 -8.87 2.34 -19.74
N GLN A 101 -8.31 3.54 -19.83
CA GLN A 101 -8.10 4.21 -21.12
C GLN A 101 -7.06 3.47 -21.98
N GLU A 102 -6.03 2.96 -21.32
CA GLU A 102 -4.90 2.26 -21.94
C GLU A 102 -4.31 1.27 -20.95
N LYS A 103 -3.41 0.41 -21.44
CA LYS A 103 -2.70 -0.54 -20.59
C LYS A 103 -1.87 0.24 -19.55
N PRO A 104 -1.91 -0.17 -18.26
CA PRO A 104 -1.15 0.51 -17.22
C PRO A 104 0.34 0.59 -17.57
N ASN A 105 0.91 1.80 -17.41
CA ASN A 105 2.34 2.03 -17.47
C ASN A 105 3.00 1.67 -16.12
N ASP A 106 4.33 1.72 -16.05
CA ASP A 106 5.09 1.34 -14.84
C ASP A 106 4.68 2.14 -13.59
N ASP A 107 4.23 3.37 -13.77
CA ASP A 107 3.77 4.25 -12.67
C ASP A 107 2.37 3.89 -12.15
N LEU A 108 1.62 3.04 -12.86
CA LEU A 108 0.26 2.58 -12.54
C LEU A 108 -0.70 3.72 -12.19
N LYS A 109 -0.49 4.89 -12.81
CA LYS A 109 -1.16 6.15 -12.43
C LYS A 109 -2.69 6.03 -12.46
N GLN A 110 -3.24 5.49 -13.55
CA GLN A 110 -4.69 5.33 -13.74
C GLN A 110 -5.31 4.38 -12.70
N LEU A 111 -4.59 3.32 -12.31
CA LEU A 111 -5.05 2.41 -11.27
C LEU A 111 -5.09 3.09 -9.91
N ARG A 112 -4.03 3.86 -9.58
CA ARG A 112 -3.95 4.60 -8.32
C ARG A 112 -5.08 5.62 -8.19
N GLU A 113 -5.34 6.39 -9.24
CA GLU A 113 -6.42 7.39 -9.24
C GLU A 113 -7.79 6.78 -8.95
N ARG A 114 -8.07 5.57 -9.48
CA ARG A 114 -9.36 4.89 -9.29
C ARG A 114 -9.54 4.28 -7.90
N ILE A 115 -8.46 3.75 -7.33
CA ILE A 115 -8.48 3.14 -5.99
C ILE A 115 -8.38 4.22 -4.90
N SER A 116 -7.81 5.39 -5.22
CA SER A 116 -7.57 6.50 -4.28
C SER A 116 -8.82 7.34 -4.00
N VAL A 117 -10.01 6.95 -4.47
CA VAL A 117 -11.25 7.64 -4.09
C VAL A 117 -11.57 7.33 -2.63
N LYS A 118 -10.93 8.09 -1.73
CA LYS A 118 -11.50 8.37 -0.42
C LYS A 118 -12.68 9.30 -0.69
N GLU A 119 -13.91 8.83 -0.50
CA GLU A 119 -15.02 9.75 -0.25
C GLU A 119 -14.64 10.57 0.99
N ILE A 120 -14.13 11.78 0.80
CA ILE A 120 -13.98 12.75 1.88
C ILE A 120 -15.35 13.40 2.01
N THR A 121 -16.19 12.83 2.85
CA THR A 121 -17.42 13.50 3.29
C THR A 121 -17.01 14.65 4.20
N VAL A 122 -16.92 15.87 3.67
CA VAL A 122 -16.81 17.07 4.49
C VAL A 122 -18.21 17.34 5.04
N GLU A 123 -18.49 16.84 6.23
CA GLU A 123 -19.68 17.25 6.98
C GLU A 123 -19.41 18.62 7.61
N ASP A 124 -19.93 19.68 6.99
CA ASP A 124 -20.09 20.97 7.65
C ASP A 124 -21.26 20.89 8.64
N ASN A 125 -21.05 20.22 9.77
CA ASN A 125 -21.91 20.39 10.94
C ASN A 125 -21.51 21.68 11.66
N LEU A 126 -21.89 22.82 11.08
CA LEU A 126 -21.98 24.08 11.83
C LEU A 126 -23.41 24.19 12.35
N LEU A 127 -23.55 23.87 13.64
CA LEU A 127 -24.64 24.21 14.54
C LEU A 127 -25.55 25.33 13.99
N ARG A 128 -26.82 25.01 13.73
CA ARG A 128 -27.90 25.99 13.65
C ARG A 128 -28.60 26.10 15.00
#